data_AF-A0A7C4EUU1-F1
#
_entry.id   AF-A0A7C4EUU1-F1
#
_cell.length_a   1.000
_cell.length_b   1.000
_cell.length_c   1.000
_cell.angle_alpha   90.00
_cell.angle_beta   90.00
_cell.angle_gamma   90.00
#
_symmetry.space_group_name_H-M   'P 1'
#
loop_
_entity.id
_entity.type
_entity.pdbx_description
1 polymer ?
#
loop_
_entity_poly.entity_id
_entity_poly.type
_entity_poly.pdbx_seq_one_letter_code
_entity_poly.pdbx_strand_id
1 'polypeptide(L)'
;KSGLELIPSKQALRRVIGNLKKGRAVGILFDQNAGRAGVPATFFGITASTYAAPAVFALKTGCPVLPAYMIPDTGFRRHRLVIGKPFPLLSSGNKDHDVLANTQQYNDFLEALVRQHPELWFGWLHNRWKLPRSFARTEEEIQGK
;
A
#
# COMPACT_ATOMS: atom_id res chain seq x y z
N LYS A 1 21.68 -9.03 16.06
CA LYS A 1 21.01 -8.96 14.73
C LYS A 1 19.56 -8.53 14.97
N SER A 2 19.00 -7.61 14.19
CA SER A 2 17.68 -7.00 14.41
C SER A 2 16.46 -7.92 14.22
N GLY A 3 16.65 -9.21 13.91
CA GLY A 3 15.57 -10.16 13.61
C GLY A 3 14.89 -9.95 12.25
N LEU A 4 15.29 -8.92 11.49
CA LEU A 4 14.74 -8.59 10.18
C LEU A 4 15.46 -9.34 9.06
N GLU A 5 14.68 -9.87 8.12
CA GLU A 5 15.15 -10.42 6.85
C GLU A 5 14.74 -9.45 5.73
N LEU A 6 15.71 -8.92 4.98
CA LEU A 6 15.43 -8.10 3.81
C LEU A 6 15.07 -8.99 2.61
N ILE A 7 13.91 -8.76 2.01
CA ILE A 7 13.47 -9.45 0.80
C ILE A 7 13.65 -8.49 -0.39
N PRO A 8 14.61 -8.75 -1.30
CA PRO A 8 14.77 -7.95 -2.52
C PRO A 8 13.51 -8.02 -3.39
N SER A 9 13.19 -6.91 -4.06
CA SER A 9 12.03 -6.80 -4.96
C SER A 9 12.03 -7.85 -6.09
N LYS A 10 13.22 -8.19 -6.60
CA LYS A 10 13.39 -9.26 -7.60
C LYS A 10 13.02 -10.61 -7.00
N GLN A 11 12.02 -11.28 -7.58
CA GLN A 11 11.46 -12.55 -7.09
C GLN A 11 10.86 -12.48 -5.66
N ALA A 12 10.50 -11.28 -5.19
CA ALA A 12 9.90 -11.07 -3.87
C ALA A 12 8.64 -11.93 -3.69
N LEU A 13 7.83 -12.11 -4.73
CA LEU A 13 6.56 -12.81 -4.68
C LEU A 13 6.66 -14.20 -4.03
N ARG A 14 7.58 -15.04 -4.52
CA ARG A 14 7.75 -16.42 -4.02
C ARG A 14 8.26 -16.42 -2.58
N ARG A 15 9.19 -15.53 -2.25
CA ARG A 15 9.78 -15.42 -0.91
C ARG A 15 8.76 -14.92 0.12
N VAL A 16 7.98 -13.90 -0.23
CA VAL A 16 6.92 -13.36 0.64
C VAL A 16 5.86 -14.42 0.91
N ILE A 17 5.31 -15.05 -0.14
CA ILE A 17 4.32 -16.12 0.03
C ILE A 17 4.87 -17.25 0.90
N GLY A 18 6.12 -17.68 0.67
CA GLY A 18 6.75 -18.72 1.46
C GLY A 18 6.92 -18.34 2.94
N ASN A 19 7.24 -17.08 3.25
CA ASN A 19 7.34 -16.59 4.62
C ASN A 19 5.97 -16.50 5.30
N LEU A 20 4.95 -15.96 4.61
CA LEU A 20 3.59 -15.87 5.13
C LEU A 20 3.01 -17.26 5.45
N LYS A 21 3.23 -18.25 4.56
CA LYS A 21 2.82 -19.65 4.80
C LYS A 21 3.53 -20.31 5.99
N LYS A 22 4.69 -19.80 6.39
CA LYS A 22 5.43 -20.25 7.60
C LYS A 22 4.99 -19.51 8.87
N GLY A 23 3.93 -18.71 8.82
CA GLY A 23 3.45 -17.92 9.95
C GLY A 23 4.32 -16.71 10.28
N ARG A 24 5.19 -16.28 9.37
CA ARG A 24 6.01 -15.06 9.55
C ARG A 24 5.25 -13.82 9.07
N ALA A 25 5.53 -12.69 9.69
CA ALA A 25 5.03 -11.39 9.25
C ALA A 25 5.94 -10.77 8.16
N VAL A 26 5.35 -9.95 7.30
CA VAL A 26 6.06 -9.19 6.26
C VAL A 26 5.64 -7.74 6.34
N GLY A 27 6.61 -6.82 6.51
CA GLY A 27 6.37 -5.38 6.45
C GLY A 27 6.57 -4.84 5.03
N ILE A 28 5.66 -3.97 4.59
CA ILE A 28 5.69 -3.35 3.26
C ILE A 28 5.36 -1.87 3.43
N LEU A 29 6.22 -0.99 2.91
CA LEU A 29 5.89 0.42 2.70
C LEU A 29 5.22 0.54 1.31
N PHE A 30 4.05 1.17 1.24
CA PHE A 30 3.25 1.22 0.02
C PHE A 30 2.87 2.66 -0.39
N ASP A 31 3.27 3.66 0.40
CA ASP A 31 2.82 5.04 0.36
C ASP A 31 3.60 5.95 -0.61
N GLN A 32 4.57 5.38 -1.34
CA GLN A 32 5.30 6.06 -2.41
C GLN A 32 4.72 5.78 -3.80
N ASN A 33 5.17 6.57 -4.78
CA ASN A 33 4.80 6.38 -6.19
C ASN A 33 5.40 5.08 -6.74
N ALA A 34 4.54 4.14 -7.15
CA ALA A 34 4.92 2.84 -7.67
C ALA A 34 5.33 2.83 -9.15
N GLY A 35 5.28 3.98 -9.83
CA GLY A 35 5.66 4.13 -11.23
C GLY A 35 4.83 3.21 -12.14
N ARG A 36 5.46 2.54 -13.10
CA ARG A 36 4.76 1.70 -14.09
C ARG A 36 4.20 0.40 -13.52
N ALA A 37 4.63 0.00 -12.32
CA ALA A 37 4.24 -1.28 -11.71
C ALA A 37 3.10 -1.14 -10.68
N GLY A 38 2.61 0.07 -10.45
CA GLY A 38 1.47 0.31 -9.56
C GLY A 38 0.12 0.12 -10.24
N VAL A 39 -0.93 0.28 -9.44
CA VAL A 39 -2.33 0.33 -9.89
C VAL A 39 -2.89 1.74 -9.75
N PRO A 40 -3.90 2.13 -10.58
CA PRO A 40 -4.48 3.48 -10.59
C PRO A 40 -5.48 3.67 -9.43
N ALA A 41 -5.00 3.67 -8.19
CA ALA A 41 -5.82 4.02 -7.03
C ALA A 41 -5.82 5.54 -6.83
N THR A 42 -6.89 6.10 -6.27
CA THR A 42 -6.94 7.51 -5.90
C THR A 42 -6.24 7.74 -4.57
N PHE A 43 -5.65 8.92 -4.40
CA PHE A 43 -5.08 9.41 -3.16
C PHE A 43 -5.30 10.92 -3.07
N PHE A 44 -6.06 11.34 -2.05
CA PHE A 44 -6.68 12.66 -1.90
C PHE A 44 -7.55 13.05 -3.10
N GLY A 45 -8.30 12.09 -3.63
CA GLY A 45 -9.20 12.29 -4.78
C GLY A 45 -8.49 12.43 -6.13
N ILE A 46 -7.16 12.34 -6.18
CA ILE A 46 -6.37 12.41 -7.41
C ILE A 46 -5.78 11.02 -7.70
N THR A 47 -5.84 10.57 -8.94
CA THR A 47 -5.25 9.30 -9.37
C THR A 47 -3.74 9.25 -9.07
N ALA A 48 -3.28 8.18 -8.43
CA ALA A 48 -1.89 7.96 -8.07
C ALA A 48 -1.47 6.50 -8.31
N SER A 49 -0.29 6.30 -8.89
CA SER A 49 0.26 4.95 -9.06
C SER A 49 0.67 4.37 -7.70
N THR A 50 -0.03 3.34 -7.24
CA THR A 50 0.10 2.80 -5.88
C THR A 50 0.58 1.35 -5.89
N TYR A 51 1.46 0.98 -4.94
CA TYR A 51 1.95 -0.38 -4.82
C TYR A 51 0.83 -1.35 -4.41
N ALA A 52 0.45 -2.22 -5.33
CA ALA A 52 -0.57 -3.26 -5.10
C ALA A 52 -0.07 -4.49 -4.33
N ALA A 53 1.21 -4.52 -3.94
CA ALA A 53 1.83 -5.70 -3.33
C ALA A 53 1.06 -6.24 -2.12
N PRO A 54 0.61 -5.41 -1.14
CA PRO A 54 -0.19 -5.90 -0.01
C PRO A 54 -1.48 -6.60 -0.45
N ALA A 55 -2.23 -6.01 -1.40
CA ALA A 55 -3.47 -6.58 -1.92
C ALA A 55 -3.22 -7.90 -2.65
N VAL A 56 -2.20 -7.96 -3.50
CA VAL A 56 -1.82 -9.17 -4.24
C VAL A 56 -1.44 -10.31 -3.28
N PHE A 57 -0.70 -10.01 -2.21
CA PHE A 57 -0.34 -11.02 -1.22
C PHE A 57 -1.55 -11.51 -0.44
N ALA A 58 -2.42 -10.61 0.02
CA ALA A 58 -3.64 -10.97 0.74
C ALA A 58 -4.54 -11.88 -0.10
N LEU A 59 -4.83 -11.51 -1.36
CA LEU A 59 -5.66 -12.29 -2.27
C LEU A 59 -5.06 -13.67 -2.60
N LYS A 60 -3.73 -13.80 -2.65
CA LYS A 60 -3.05 -15.08 -2.94
C LYS A 60 -2.91 -16.01 -1.74
N THR A 61 -2.89 -15.46 -0.52
CA THR A 61 -2.53 -16.21 0.69
C THR A 61 -3.68 -16.33 1.68
N GLY A 62 -4.68 -15.46 1.60
CA GLY A 62 -5.70 -15.30 2.63
C GLY A 62 -5.19 -14.65 3.92
N CYS A 63 -3.92 -14.23 3.97
CA CYS A 63 -3.37 -13.60 5.17
C CYS A 63 -3.97 -12.19 5.38
N PRO A 64 -4.26 -11.80 6.63
CA PRO A 64 -4.78 -10.48 6.94
C PRO A 64 -3.71 -9.40 6.67
N VAL A 65 -4.16 -8.26 6.17
CA VAL A 65 -3.35 -7.04 6.08
C VAL A 65 -3.74 -6.13 7.22
N LEU A 66 -2.77 -5.74 8.05
CA LEU A 66 -2.98 -4.81 9.15
C LEU A 66 -2.23 -3.52 8.82
N PRO A 67 -2.84 -2.33 8.97
CA PRO A 67 -2.11 -1.09 8.86
C PRO A 67 -1.21 -0.93 10.08
N ALA A 68 0.01 -0.45 9.86
CA ALA A 68 0.93 -0.11 10.94
C ALA A 68 1.59 1.23 10.65
N TYR A 69 1.65 2.10 11.65
CA TYR A 69 2.26 3.42 11.55
C TYR A 69 2.83 3.84 12.91
N MET A 70 3.70 4.84 12.89
CA MET A 70 4.42 5.30 14.07
C MET A 70 4.21 6.79 14.25
N ILE A 71 3.90 7.22 15.48
CA ILE A 71 3.72 8.62 15.86
C ILE A 71 4.59 8.99 17.06
N PRO A 72 4.98 10.26 17.24
CA PRO A 72 5.58 10.72 18.49
C PRO A 72 4.70 10.40 19.69
N ASP A 73 5.31 9.98 20.80
CA ASP A 73 4.63 9.74 22.07
C ASP A 73 4.92 10.88 23.06
N THR A 74 4.15 10.97 24.13
CA THR A 74 4.20 12.04 25.14
C THR A 74 5.52 12.18 25.92
N GLY A 75 6.55 11.37 25.64
CA GLY A 75 7.86 11.45 26.29
C GLY A 75 8.99 11.79 25.32
N PHE A 76 10.06 12.37 25.86
CA PHE A 76 11.23 12.78 25.08
C PHE A 76 11.79 11.61 24.24
N ARG A 77 11.86 11.80 22.92
CA ARG A 77 12.37 10.83 21.94
C ARG A 77 11.68 9.45 22.00
N ARG A 78 10.40 9.41 22.39
CA ARG A 78 9.59 8.19 22.32
C ARG A 78 8.67 8.22 21.12
N HIS A 79 8.46 7.03 20.56
CA HIS A 79 7.52 6.81 19.47
C HIS A 79 6.59 5.67 19.84
N ARG A 80 5.33 5.79 19.42
CA ARG A 80 4.31 4.76 19.56
C ARG A 80 4.09 4.09 18.22
N LEU A 81 4.35 2.78 18.16
CA LEU A 81 3.90 1.95 17.06
C LEU A 81 2.44 1.59 17.28
N VAL A 82 1.60 1.92 16.29
CA VAL A 82 0.18 1.57 16.28
C VAL A 82 -0.03 0.52 15.21
N ILE A 83 -0.65 -0.59 15.58
CA ILE A 83 -1.11 -1.64 14.66
C ILE A 83 -2.64 -1.60 14.69
N GLY A 84 -3.24 -1.28 13.56
CA GLY A 84 -4.69 -1.20 13.43
C GLY A 84 -5.34 -2.58 13.29
N LYS A 85 -6.68 -2.57 13.18
CA LYS A 85 -7.45 -3.77 12.88
C LYS A 85 -7.14 -4.28 11.47
N PRO A 86 -7.27 -5.59 11.22
CA PRO A 86 -7.12 -6.12 9.87
C PRO A 86 -8.16 -5.50 8.93
N PHE A 87 -7.71 -5.18 7.73
CA PHE A 87 -8.58 -4.77 6.64
C PHE A 87 -9.49 -5.93 6.20
N PRO A 88 -10.78 -5.68 5.88
CA PRO A 88 -11.61 -6.69 5.25
C PRO A 88 -11.05 -7.00 3.85
N LEU A 89 -10.82 -8.28 3.57
CA LEU A 89 -10.37 -8.70 2.25
C LEU A 89 -11.55 -8.67 1.26
N LEU A 90 -11.47 -7.78 0.28
CA LEU A 90 -12.48 -7.69 -0.78
C LEU A 90 -12.14 -8.70 -1.88
N SER A 91 -13.01 -9.68 -2.14
CA SER A 91 -12.84 -10.61 -3.25
C SER A 91 -14.16 -10.92 -3.95
N SER A 92 -14.25 -10.48 -5.21
CA SER A 92 -15.39 -10.69 -6.11
C SER A 92 -15.13 -11.77 -7.16
N GLY A 93 -13.88 -12.24 -7.27
CA GLY A 93 -13.45 -13.18 -8.31
C GLY A 93 -12.85 -12.50 -9.54
N ASN A 94 -13.08 -11.19 -9.73
CA ASN A 94 -12.35 -10.39 -10.71
C ASN A 94 -11.05 -9.88 -10.08
N LYS A 95 -9.91 -10.48 -10.48
CA LYS A 95 -8.60 -10.19 -9.88
C LYS A 95 -8.18 -8.73 -9.98
N ASP A 96 -8.36 -8.09 -11.14
CA ASP A 96 -7.88 -6.73 -11.35
C ASP A 96 -8.72 -5.73 -10.54
N HIS A 97 -10.04 -5.94 -10.53
CA HIS A 97 -10.96 -5.19 -9.68
C HIS A 97 -10.64 -5.38 -8.19
N ASP A 98 -10.46 -6.63 -7.74
CA ASP A 98 -10.18 -6.94 -6.34
C ASP A 98 -8.86 -6.31 -5.87
N VAL A 99 -7.81 -6.39 -6.70
CA VAL A 99 -6.52 -5.76 -6.38
C VAL A 99 -6.67 -4.25 -6.26
N LEU A 100 -7.38 -3.60 -7.18
CA LEU A 100 -7.61 -2.16 -7.14
C LEU A 100 -8.44 -1.77 -5.91
N ALA A 101 -9.55 -2.45 -5.65
CA ALA A 101 -10.46 -2.16 -4.54
C ALA A 101 -9.77 -2.28 -3.17
N ASN A 102 -8.99 -3.34 -2.94
CA ASN A 102 -8.21 -3.47 -1.71
C ASN A 102 -7.11 -2.40 -1.62
N THR A 103 -6.43 -2.09 -2.73
CA THR A 103 -5.40 -1.04 -2.74
C THR A 103 -6.00 0.34 -2.43
N GLN A 104 -7.19 0.63 -2.95
CA GLN A 104 -7.93 1.85 -2.65
C GLN A 104 -8.24 1.96 -1.16
N GLN A 105 -8.76 0.90 -0.54
CA GLN A 105 -9.05 0.89 0.89
C GLN A 105 -7.80 1.21 1.75
N TYR A 106 -6.61 0.77 1.32
CA TYR A 106 -5.38 1.09 2.03
C TYR A 106 -5.00 2.56 1.86
N ASN A 107 -5.20 3.14 0.67
CA ASN A 107 -5.03 4.57 0.44
C ASN A 107 -6.03 5.39 1.27
N ASP A 108 -7.31 5.00 1.34
CA ASP A 108 -8.32 5.71 2.12
C ASP A 108 -7.95 5.76 3.61
N PHE A 109 -7.42 4.65 4.14
CA PHE A 109 -6.89 4.61 5.50
C PHE A 109 -5.68 5.54 5.66
N LEU A 110 -4.75 5.51 4.71
CA LEU A 110 -3.58 6.38 4.73
C LEU A 110 -3.99 7.86 4.65
N GLU A 111 -4.95 8.22 3.81
CA GLU A 111 -5.49 9.58 3.75
C GLU A 111 -6.06 10.02 5.10
N ALA A 112 -6.87 9.17 5.73
CA ALA A 112 -7.43 9.48 7.05
C ALA A 112 -6.32 9.70 8.09
N LEU A 113 -5.23 8.93 8.03
CA LEU A 113 -4.07 9.09 8.91
C LEU A 113 -3.30 10.38 8.60
N VAL A 114 -3.04 10.67 7.32
CA VAL A 114 -2.32 11.87 6.89
C VAL A 114 -3.14 13.13 7.20
N ARG A 115 -4.47 13.09 7.15
CA ARG A 115 -5.32 14.22 7.60
C ARG A 115 -5.21 14.49 9.09
N GLN A 116 -4.97 13.45 9.91
CA GLN A 116 -4.79 13.59 11.35
C GLN A 116 -3.39 14.12 11.71
N HIS A 117 -2.37 13.71 10.96
CA HIS A 117 -0.97 14.05 11.21
C HIS A 117 -0.22 14.43 9.91
N PRO A 118 -0.62 15.51 9.23
CA PRO A 118 -0.05 15.88 7.93
C PRO A 118 1.45 16.14 8.00
N GLU A 119 1.94 16.68 9.11
CA GLU A 119 3.34 17.02 9.35
C GLU A 119 4.25 15.80 9.45
N LEU A 120 3.71 14.62 9.76
CA LEU A 120 4.49 13.39 9.95
C LEU A 120 4.67 12.58 8.66
N TRP A 121 3.91 12.91 7.61
CA TRP A 121 3.95 12.12 6.39
C TRP A 121 5.09 12.56 5.47
N PHE A 122 6.08 11.68 5.28
CA PHE A 122 7.22 11.94 4.40
C PHE A 122 6.87 11.97 2.91
N GLY A 123 5.65 11.57 2.53
CA GLY A 123 5.20 11.56 1.14
C GLY A 123 5.21 12.93 0.46
N TRP A 124 5.16 14.04 1.22
CA TRP A 124 5.28 15.40 0.69
C TRP A 124 6.61 15.67 -0.04
N LEU A 125 7.66 14.91 0.29
CA LEU A 125 8.97 15.02 -0.36
C LEU A 125 9.05 14.24 -1.68
N HIS A 126 8.00 13.49 -2.03
CA HIS A 126 7.94 12.65 -3.22
C HIS A 126 6.86 13.15 -4.17
N ASN A 127 7.09 13.00 -5.48
CA ASN A 127 6.06 13.31 -6.47
C ASN A 127 5.03 12.17 -6.58
N ARG A 128 4.18 12.04 -5.56
CA ARG A 128 3.19 10.98 -5.39
C ARG A 128 2.24 10.86 -6.58
N TRP A 129 1.87 12.00 -7.17
CA TRP A 129 0.90 12.12 -8.27
C TRP A 129 1.52 12.11 -9.67
N LYS A 130 2.85 11.93 -9.81
CA LYS A 130 3.47 11.77 -11.13
C LYS A 130 3.07 10.45 -11.76
N LEU A 131 2.07 10.47 -12.62
CA LEU A 131 1.62 9.28 -13.33
C LEU A 131 2.58 8.90 -14.47
N PRO A 132 2.85 7.60 -14.70
CA PRO A 132 3.49 7.14 -15.92
C PRO A 132 2.58 7.41 -17.13
N ARG A 133 3.16 7.67 -18.31
CA ARG A 133 2.41 7.87 -19.56
C ARG A 133 1.41 6.76 -19.90
N SER A 134 1.62 5.54 -19.39
CA SER A 134 0.68 4.42 -19.58
C SER A 134 -0.66 4.63 -18.90
N PHE A 135 -0.75 5.50 -17.88
CA PHE A 135 -1.99 5.82 -17.17
C PHE A 135 -2.75 6.99 -17.83
N ALA A 136 -2.07 7.84 -18.59
CA ALA A 136 -2.71 8.95 -19.30
C ALA A 136 -3.62 8.49 -20.44
N ARG A 137 -3.30 7.36 -21.10
CA ARG A 137 -4.14 6.80 -22.17
C ARG A 137 -5.50 6.31 -21.66
N THR A 138 -5.55 5.81 -20.42
CA THR A 138 -6.81 5.34 -19.81
C THR A 138 -7.80 6.47 -19.53
N GLU A 139 -7.35 7.70 -19.24
CA GLU A 139 -8.28 8.84 -19.09
C GLU A 139 -8.86 9.27 -20.45
N GLU A 140 -8.03 9.31 -21.50
CA GLU A 140 -8.48 9.59 -22.87
C GLU A 140 -9.41 8.48 -23.43
N GLU A 141 -9.17 7.22 -23.08
CA GLU A 141 -10.03 6.08 -23.46
C GLU A 141 -11.35 6.04 -22.66
N ILE A 142 -11.38 6.54 -21.42
CA ILE A 142 -12.59 6.63 -20.59
C ILE A 142 -13.44 7.86 -20.96
N GLN A 143 -12.82 8.97 -21.37
CA GLN A 143 -13.52 10.17 -21.85
C GLN A 143 -13.79 10.15 -23.36
N GLY A 144 -13.32 9.12 -24.07
CA GLY A 144 -13.52 8.92 -25.49
C GLY A 144 -14.61 7.89 -25.82
N LYS A 145 -15.86 8.18 -25.45
CA LYS A 145 -17.10 7.79 -26.18
C LYS A 145 -18.31 8.56 -25.67
#